data_AF-A0A7V8G8X2-F1
#
_entry.id   AF-A0A7V8G8X2-F1
#
_cell.length_a   1.000
_cell.length_b   1.000
_cell.length_c   1.000
_cell.angle_alpha   90.00
_cell.angle_beta   90.00
_cell.angle_gamma   90.00
#
_symmetry.space_group_name_H-M   'P 1'
#
loop_
_entity.id
_entity.type
_entity.pdbx_description
1 polymer ?
#
loop_
_entity_poly.entity_id
_entity_poly.type
_entity_poly.pdbx_seq_one_letter_code
_entity_poly.pdbx_strand_id
1 'polypeptide(L)'
;MQQVPRRAHWQPVEYNALHGGMQRWFAPMLAATIAQPAWQRLIVRLGEAASQLRGAQRWYVEAHQFRIDTAGGIGRPTPEGAHRDGVDLVAVALVGRHDIKGGETRVFEANGRRGERFTMTEPWTLLLLDDARVIHESTPIQPLEENGTGWRDTLVITCRAQGFQGD
;
A
#
# COMPACT_ATOMS: atom_id res chain seq x y z
N MET A 1 -3.51 9.62 18.29
CA MET A 1 -3.21 8.29 17.71
C MET A 1 -3.10 7.30 18.86
N GLN A 2 -3.71 6.12 18.73
CA GLN A 2 -3.62 5.05 19.74
C GLN A 2 -3.42 3.72 19.01
N GLN A 3 -2.48 2.90 19.47
CA GLN A 3 -2.29 1.56 18.95
C GLN A 3 -3.40 0.63 19.48
N VAL A 4 -3.87 -0.28 18.62
CA VAL A 4 -4.88 -1.28 18.95
C VAL A 4 -4.24 -2.68 19.06
N PRO A 5 -4.92 -3.67 19.68
CA PRO A 5 -4.46 -5.05 19.66
C PRO A 5 -4.19 -5.56 18.24
N ARG A 6 -3.22 -6.46 18.09
CA ARG A 6 -2.92 -7.10 16.81
C ARG A 6 -4.18 -7.81 16.30
N ARG A 7 -4.46 -7.62 15.01
CA ARG A 7 -5.60 -8.20 14.32
C ARG A 7 -5.17 -8.77 12.97
N ALA A 8 -5.99 -9.66 12.41
CA ALA A 8 -5.79 -10.16 11.07
C ALA A 8 -6.05 -9.05 10.04
N HIS A 9 -5.29 -9.06 8.96
CA HIS A 9 -5.60 -8.29 7.76
C HIS A 9 -6.60 -9.09 6.92
N TRP A 10 -7.66 -8.44 6.44
CA TRP A 10 -8.72 -9.05 5.65
C TRP A 10 -9.14 -8.13 4.52
N GLN A 11 -9.33 -8.70 3.33
CA GLN A 11 -9.90 -8.02 2.16
C GLN A 11 -11.02 -8.91 1.59
N PRO A 12 -12.12 -8.34 1.07
CA PRO A 12 -13.15 -9.13 0.40
C PRO A 12 -12.64 -9.65 -0.95
N VAL A 13 -13.24 -10.74 -1.43
CA VAL A 13 -12.94 -11.31 -2.77
C VAL A 13 -13.19 -10.30 -3.89
N GLU A 14 -14.19 -9.42 -3.72
CA GLU A 14 -14.51 -8.35 -4.67
C GLU A 14 -13.32 -7.41 -4.94
N TYR A 15 -12.49 -7.15 -3.92
CA TYR A 15 -11.37 -6.21 -4.02
C TYR A 15 -10.02 -6.92 -4.15
N ASN A 16 -9.93 -8.17 -3.70
CA ASN A 16 -8.75 -9.01 -3.89
C ASN A 16 -9.17 -10.40 -4.39
N ALA A 17 -9.20 -10.59 -5.71
CA ALA A 17 -9.68 -11.85 -6.31
C ALA A 17 -8.79 -13.07 -5.98
N LEU A 18 -7.52 -12.85 -5.62
CA LEU A 18 -6.57 -13.93 -5.34
C LEU A 18 -6.52 -14.33 -3.87
N HIS A 19 -6.62 -13.35 -2.96
CA HIS A 19 -6.45 -13.58 -1.52
C HIS A 19 -7.65 -13.15 -0.67
N GLY A 20 -8.71 -12.67 -1.29
CA GLY A 20 -9.89 -12.18 -0.59
C GLY A 20 -10.66 -13.29 0.12
N GLY A 21 -11.42 -12.92 1.14
CA GLY A 21 -12.16 -13.85 1.99
C GLY A 21 -11.29 -14.58 3.03
N MET A 22 -9.96 -14.39 3.01
CA MET A 22 -9.04 -14.98 3.98
C MET A 22 -8.58 -13.96 5.03
N GLN A 23 -8.53 -14.40 6.29
CA GLN A 23 -7.85 -13.68 7.37
C GLN A 23 -6.35 -14.00 7.35
N ARG A 24 -5.52 -12.97 7.20
CA ARG A 24 -4.06 -13.11 7.12
C ARG A 24 -3.41 -12.50 8.36
N TRP A 25 -2.65 -13.33 9.09
CA TRP A 25 -1.88 -12.90 10.26
C TRP A 25 -0.42 -12.65 9.87
N PHE A 26 -0.03 -11.39 9.79
CA PHE A 26 1.36 -11.00 9.52
C PHE A 26 2.12 -10.68 10.81
N ALA A 27 3.45 -10.80 10.78
CA ALA A 27 4.31 -10.36 11.87
C ALA A 27 4.00 -8.89 12.25
N PRO A 28 4.05 -8.54 13.54
CA PRO A 28 3.79 -7.17 13.96
C PRO A 28 4.92 -6.24 13.49
N MET A 29 4.59 -4.96 13.29
CA MET A 29 5.57 -3.90 13.12
C MET A 29 6.54 -3.89 14.31
N LEU A 30 7.84 -3.70 14.04
CA LEU A 30 8.84 -3.64 15.10
C LEU A 30 8.55 -2.47 16.04
N ALA A 31 8.64 -2.70 17.36
CA ALA A 31 8.40 -1.66 18.37
C ALA A 31 9.30 -0.43 18.16
N ALA A 32 10.55 -0.64 17.76
CA ALA A 32 11.49 0.43 17.45
C ALA A 32 11.05 1.30 16.27
N THR A 33 10.36 0.72 15.26
CA THR A 33 9.80 1.48 14.13
C THR A 33 8.64 2.36 14.59
N ILE A 34 7.71 1.79 15.37
CA ILE A 34 6.54 2.52 15.88
C ILE A 34 6.97 3.67 16.81
N ALA A 35 8.03 3.47 17.59
CA ALA A 35 8.56 4.45 18.53
C ALA A 35 9.22 5.65 17.85
N GLN A 36 9.53 5.59 16.55
CA GLN A 36 10.16 6.72 15.87
C GLN A 36 9.20 7.92 15.80
N PRO A 37 9.66 9.15 16.12
CA PRO A 37 8.82 10.34 16.01
C PRO A 37 8.27 10.57 14.60
N ALA A 38 9.02 10.17 13.56
CA ALA A 38 8.58 10.27 12.17
C ALA A 38 7.38 9.37 11.87
N TRP A 39 7.32 8.17 12.48
CA TRP A 39 6.20 7.24 12.33
C TRP A 39 4.90 7.88 12.82
N GLN A 40 4.91 8.39 14.06
CA GLN A 40 3.73 9.02 14.65
C GLN A 40 3.26 10.22 13.83
N ARG A 41 4.19 11.06 13.36
CA ARG A 41 3.86 12.20 12.49
C ARG A 41 3.25 11.75 11.17
N LEU A 42 3.81 10.74 10.52
CA LEU A 42 3.29 10.22 9.26
C LEU A 42 1.83 9.75 9.42
N ILE A 43 1.55 8.90 10.41
CA ILE A 43 0.18 8.39 10.65
C ILE A 43 -0.81 9.52 10.93
N VAL A 44 -0.42 10.52 11.75
CA VAL A 44 -1.29 11.67 12.04
C VAL A 44 -1.56 12.49 10.78
N ARG A 45 -0.54 12.80 9.97
CA ARG A 45 -0.71 13.57 8.73
C ARG A 45 -1.57 12.83 7.70
N LEU A 46 -1.47 11.51 7.62
CA LEU A 46 -2.34 10.71 6.76
C LEU A 46 -3.79 10.71 7.26
N GLY A 47 -4.02 10.66 8.58
CA GLY A 47 -5.36 10.83 9.15
C GLY A 47 -5.95 12.23 8.91
N GLU A 48 -5.11 13.27 8.91
CA GLU A 48 -5.53 14.63 8.53
C GLU A 48 -5.90 14.70 7.05
N ALA A 49 -5.09 14.09 6.16
CA ALA A 49 -5.39 14.02 4.73
C ALA A 49 -6.71 13.26 4.46
N ALA A 50 -6.93 12.13 5.13
CA ALA A 50 -8.19 11.39 5.06
C ALA A 50 -9.38 12.24 5.55
N SER A 51 -9.18 13.02 6.62
CA SER A 51 -10.18 13.95 7.13
C SER A 51 -10.50 15.08 6.16
N GLN A 52 -9.51 15.61 5.43
CA GLN A 52 -9.74 16.59 4.36
C GLN A 52 -10.54 15.97 3.20
N LEU A 53 -10.34 14.67 2.93
CA LEU A 53 -10.99 13.96 1.85
C LEU A 53 -12.44 13.54 2.15
N ARG A 54 -12.74 13.18 3.41
CA ARG A 54 -14.01 12.54 3.81
C ARG A 54 -14.71 13.17 5.02
N GLY A 55 -14.19 14.28 5.52
CA GLY A 55 -14.64 14.90 6.76
C GLY A 55 -13.93 14.33 7.99
N ALA A 56 -13.85 15.17 9.03
CA ALA A 56 -13.17 14.83 10.28
C ALA A 56 -13.94 13.74 11.04
N GLN A 57 -13.26 12.62 11.31
CA GLN A 57 -13.81 11.47 12.02
C GLN A 57 -12.68 10.60 12.58
N ARG A 58 -13.07 9.53 13.29
CA ARG A 58 -12.11 8.51 13.72
C ARG A 58 -11.68 7.67 12.51
N TRP A 59 -10.37 7.57 12.31
CA TRP A 59 -9.75 6.74 11.28
C TRP A 59 -9.18 5.45 11.87
N TYR A 60 -9.48 4.34 11.21
CA TYR A 60 -8.89 3.03 11.48
C TYR A 60 -7.77 2.82 10.46
N VAL A 61 -6.55 2.66 10.97
CA VAL A 61 -5.33 2.72 10.14
C VAL A 61 -4.62 1.38 10.17
N GLU A 62 -4.41 0.78 9.01
CA GLU A 62 -3.49 -0.36 8.85
C GLU A 62 -2.21 0.09 8.16
N ALA A 63 -1.09 -0.55 8.48
CA ALA A 63 0.20 -0.25 7.87
C ALA A 63 0.95 -1.54 7.56
N HIS A 64 1.44 -1.64 6.33
CA HIS A 64 2.08 -2.81 5.77
C HIS A 64 3.44 -2.44 5.18
N GLN A 65 4.50 -3.08 5.66
CA GLN A 65 5.84 -2.97 5.09
C GLN A 65 6.06 -4.13 4.13
N PHE A 66 6.39 -3.80 2.89
CA PHE A 66 6.68 -4.76 1.86
C PHE A 66 8.10 -4.62 1.36
N ARG A 67 8.78 -5.76 1.20
CA ARG A 67 9.88 -5.92 0.26
C ARG A 67 9.44 -6.94 -0.78
N ILE A 68 9.58 -6.58 -2.04
CA ILE A 68 9.47 -7.52 -3.15
C ILE A 68 10.87 -7.61 -3.74
N ASP A 69 11.45 -8.80 -3.72
CA ASP A 69 12.73 -9.07 -4.36
C ASP A 69 12.54 -9.78 -5.71
N THR A 70 13.62 -9.84 -6.48
CA THR A 70 13.65 -10.54 -7.77
C THR A 70 14.09 -12.00 -7.64
N ALA A 71 14.25 -12.53 -6.42
CA ALA A 71 14.66 -13.90 -6.21
C ALA A 71 13.44 -14.83 -6.34
N GLY A 72 13.55 -15.88 -7.14
CA GLY A 72 12.56 -16.97 -7.13
C GLY A 72 11.23 -16.72 -7.85
N GLY A 73 11.19 -15.89 -8.90
CA GLY A 73 10.01 -15.77 -9.77
C GLY A 73 9.89 -14.38 -10.42
N ILE A 74 8.77 -14.14 -11.11
CA ILE A 74 8.42 -12.77 -11.54
C ILE A 74 7.91 -12.05 -10.30
N GLY A 75 8.66 -11.09 -9.77
CA GLY A 75 8.23 -10.27 -8.63
C GLY A 75 7.02 -9.42 -9.02
N ARG A 76 5.81 -9.95 -8.79
CA ARG A 76 4.52 -9.30 -9.08
C ARG A 76 4.01 -8.61 -7.81
N PRO A 77 4.06 -7.27 -7.71
CA PRO A 77 3.54 -6.57 -6.54
C PRO A 77 2.03 -6.72 -6.37
N THR A 78 1.31 -6.79 -7.49
CA THR A 78 -0.15 -6.85 -7.54
C THR A 78 -0.55 -8.00 -8.48
N PRO A 79 -0.47 -9.26 -8.04
CA PRO A 79 -0.71 -10.42 -8.90
C PRO A 79 -2.15 -10.46 -9.46
N GLU A 80 -3.09 -9.80 -8.80
CA GLU A 80 -4.50 -9.62 -9.19
C GLU A 80 -4.71 -8.59 -10.30
N GLY A 81 -3.72 -7.76 -10.61
CA GLY A 81 -3.84 -6.60 -11.51
C GLY A 81 -4.36 -5.36 -10.80
N ALA A 82 -4.91 -4.41 -11.57
CA ALA A 82 -5.45 -3.17 -11.04
C ALA A 82 -6.64 -3.42 -10.09
N HIS A 83 -6.52 -2.92 -8.85
CA HIS A 83 -7.48 -3.19 -7.79
C HIS A 83 -7.73 -1.97 -6.90
N ARG A 84 -8.66 -2.16 -5.96
CA ARG A 84 -8.94 -1.27 -4.83
C ARG A 84 -8.60 -2.01 -3.53
N ASP A 85 -8.27 -1.28 -2.48
CA ASP A 85 -8.06 -1.88 -1.16
C ASP A 85 -9.37 -2.03 -0.38
N GLY A 86 -10.42 -1.29 -0.75
CA GLY A 86 -11.70 -1.31 -0.05
C GLY A 86 -11.70 -0.45 1.22
N VAL A 87 -11.00 0.67 1.16
CA VAL A 87 -10.81 1.65 2.24
C VAL A 87 -11.18 3.06 1.74
N ASP A 88 -10.90 4.10 2.53
CA ASP A 88 -11.20 5.48 2.13
C ASP A 88 -10.00 6.18 1.49
N LEU A 89 -8.81 6.02 2.08
CA LEU A 89 -7.55 6.57 1.61
C LEU A 89 -6.48 5.49 1.63
N VAL A 90 -5.74 5.33 0.53
CA VAL A 90 -4.52 4.51 0.46
C VAL A 90 -3.33 5.43 0.26
N ALA A 91 -2.26 5.19 1.01
CA ALA A 91 -1.00 5.89 0.92
C ALA A 91 0.11 4.89 0.63
N VAL A 92 0.77 5.02 -0.53
CA VAL A 92 1.90 4.16 -0.92
C VAL A 92 3.17 5.01 -0.94
N ALA A 93 4.06 4.76 0.00
CA ALA A 93 5.38 5.38 0.05
C ALA A 93 6.43 4.45 -0.55
N LEU A 94 7.25 4.95 -1.48
CA LEU A 94 8.48 4.26 -1.87
C LEU A 94 9.48 4.43 -0.72
N VAL A 95 9.88 3.33 -0.07
CA VAL A 95 10.94 3.37 0.94
C VAL A 95 12.30 3.30 0.25
N GLY A 96 12.42 2.44 -0.77
CA GLY A 96 13.62 2.33 -1.57
C GLY A 96 13.43 1.34 -2.72
N ARG A 97 14.37 1.37 -3.64
CA ARG A 97 14.50 0.37 -4.70
C ARG A 97 15.96 0.23 -5.06
N HIS A 98 16.35 -0.95 -5.53
CA HIS A 98 17.74 -1.25 -5.84
C HIS A 98 17.83 -2.21 -7.01
N ASP A 99 18.66 -1.86 -7.99
CA ASP A 99 19.05 -2.69 -9.15
C ASP A 99 17.88 -3.38 -9.86
N ILE A 100 16.77 -2.64 -10.01
CA ILE A 100 15.58 -3.11 -10.71
C ILE A 100 15.06 -2.14 -11.77
N LYS A 101 14.58 -2.70 -12.88
CA LYS A 101 13.63 -2.07 -13.80
C LYS A 101 12.20 -2.53 -13.49
N GLY A 102 11.21 -1.83 -14.04
CA GLY A 102 9.79 -2.07 -13.73
C GLY A 102 9.38 -1.45 -12.40
N GLY A 103 8.31 -1.97 -11.78
CA GLY A 103 7.68 -1.33 -10.62
C GLY A 103 7.05 0.03 -10.97
N GLU A 104 6.59 0.17 -12.22
CA GLU A 104 5.82 1.32 -12.69
C GLU A 104 4.46 1.28 -11.99
N THR A 105 4.07 2.38 -11.37
CA THR A 105 2.74 2.55 -10.81
C THR A 105 1.78 2.98 -11.91
N ARG A 106 0.59 2.39 -11.91
CA ARG A 106 -0.51 2.79 -12.78
C ARG A 106 -1.74 3.05 -11.95
N VAL A 107 -2.41 4.17 -12.22
CA VAL A 107 -3.62 4.59 -11.53
C VAL A 107 -4.67 4.90 -12.58
N PHE A 108 -5.86 4.32 -12.45
CA PHE A 108 -6.97 4.50 -13.38
C PHE A 108 -8.21 4.96 -12.64
N GLU A 109 -9.05 5.77 -13.30
CA GLU A 109 -10.38 6.07 -12.76
C GLU A 109 -11.21 4.80 -12.67
N ALA A 110 -11.81 4.54 -11.50
CA ALA A 110 -12.63 3.34 -11.29
C ALA A 110 -13.86 3.30 -12.21
N ASN A 111 -14.41 4.48 -12.56
CA ASN A 111 -15.60 4.65 -13.41
C ASN A 111 -15.32 5.47 -14.67
N GLY A 112 -14.07 5.44 -15.17
CA GLY A 112 -13.63 6.29 -16.26
C GLY A 112 -12.64 5.62 -17.20
N ARG A 113 -12.12 6.40 -18.15
CA ARG A 113 -11.12 5.93 -19.14
C ARG A 113 -9.74 6.55 -18.92
N ARG A 114 -9.63 7.52 -18.00
CA ARG A 114 -8.35 8.19 -17.73
C ARG A 114 -7.48 7.29 -16.86
N GLY A 115 -6.19 7.34 -17.13
CA GLY A 115 -5.19 6.71 -16.30
C GLY A 115 -3.85 7.40 -16.43
N GLU A 116 -3.06 7.28 -15.38
CA GLU A 116 -1.71 7.80 -15.29
C GLU A 116 -0.73 6.66 -15.03
N ARG A 117 0.49 6.82 -15.54
CA ARG A 117 1.59 5.89 -15.32
C ARG A 117 2.83 6.68 -14.98
N PHE A 118 3.52 6.23 -13.94
CA PHE A 118 4.76 6.84 -13.50
C PHE A 118 5.55 5.84 -12.68
N THR A 119 6.87 6.02 -12.63
CA THR A 119 7.74 5.22 -11.78
C THR A 119 8.22 6.08 -10.63
N MET A 120 7.95 5.66 -9.40
CA MET A 120 8.53 6.29 -8.22
C MET A 120 10.00 5.88 -8.14
N THR A 121 10.91 6.86 -8.11
CA THR A 121 12.37 6.65 -8.05
C THR A 121 12.98 7.21 -6.77
N GLU A 122 12.49 8.35 -6.29
CA GLU A 122 13.00 9.00 -5.09
C GLU A 122 12.42 8.38 -3.81
N PRO A 123 13.25 7.97 -2.84
CA PRO A 123 12.78 7.55 -1.52
C PRO A 123 11.85 8.58 -0.89
N TRP A 124 10.81 8.09 -0.24
CA TRP A 124 9.73 8.86 0.38
C TRP A 124 8.84 9.65 -0.59
N THR A 125 8.93 9.39 -1.90
CA THR A 125 7.83 9.73 -2.81
C THR A 125 6.57 9.07 -2.30
N LEU A 126 5.49 9.84 -2.16
CA LEU A 126 4.22 9.40 -1.58
C LEU A 126 3.11 9.54 -2.61
N LEU A 127 2.42 8.43 -2.88
CA LEU A 127 1.19 8.41 -3.65
C LEU A 127 0.00 8.33 -2.69
N LEU A 128 -0.93 9.28 -2.80
CA LEU A 128 -2.20 9.28 -2.08
C LEU A 128 -3.34 8.96 -3.06
N LEU A 129 -4.16 7.99 -2.72
CA LEU A 129 -5.26 7.51 -3.54
C LEU A 129 -6.58 7.65 -2.78
N ASP A 130 -7.53 8.33 -3.40
CA ASP A 130 -8.95 8.19 -3.06
C ASP A 130 -9.40 6.81 -3.56
N ASP A 131 -9.38 5.82 -2.68
CA ASP A 131 -9.58 4.41 -3.04
C ASP A 131 -10.93 4.17 -3.70
N ALA A 132 -11.96 4.96 -3.40
CA ALA A 132 -13.28 4.82 -4.03
C ALA A 132 -13.33 5.32 -5.48
N ARG A 133 -12.38 6.19 -5.88
CA ARG A 133 -12.38 6.85 -7.20
C ARG A 133 -11.39 6.24 -8.18
N VAL A 134 -10.40 5.50 -7.70
CA VAL A 134 -9.35 4.95 -8.55
C VAL A 134 -9.07 3.50 -8.24
N ILE A 135 -8.59 2.78 -9.25
CA ILE A 135 -7.94 1.49 -9.12
C ILE A 135 -6.46 1.65 -9.45
N HIS A 136 -5.60 0.82 -8.87
CA HIS A 136 -4.17 0.94 -9.08
C HIS A 136 -3.48 -0.41 -9.16
N GLU A 137 -2.34 -0.44 -9.85
CA GLU A 137 -1.44 -1.59 -9.91
C GLU A 137 0.03 -1.14 -9.92
N SER A 138 0.94 -2.09 -9.71
CA SER A 138 2.34 -1.89 -10.02
C SER A 138 2.85 -3.01 -10.93
N THR A 139 3.55 -2.63 -11.99
CA THR A 139 4.13 -3.60 -12.92
C THR A 139 5.16 -4.48 -12.22
N PRO A 140 5.40 -5.71 -12.72
CA PRO A 140 6.43 -6.57 -12.17
C PRO A 140 7.81 -5.89 -12.16
N ILE A 141 8.65 -6.27 -11.19
CA ILE A 141 10.05 -5.86 -11.14
C ILE A 141 10.95 -6.93 -11.75
N GLN A 142 12.07 -6.50 -12.35
CA GLN A 142 13.11 -7.37 -12.90
C GLN A 142 14.48 -6.81 -12.53
N PRO A 143 15.50 -7.65 -12.31
CA PRO A 143 16.85 -7.16 -12.11
C PRO A 143 17.34 -6.41 -13.35
N LEU A 144 18.22 -5.43 -13.15
CA LEU A 144 18.84 -4.70 -14.26
C LEU A 144 19.79 -5.61 -15.07
N GLU A 145 20.58 -6.41 -14.37
CA GLU A 145 21.55 -7.34 -14.96
C GLU A 145 20.99 -8.77 -15.09
N GLU A 146 21.40 -9.47 -16.14
CA GLU A 146 21.08 -10.89 -16.35
C GLU A 146 21.76 -11.72 -15.25
N ASN A 147 20.96 -12.36 -14.37
CA ASN A 147 21.37 -13.01 -13.11
C ASN A 147 21.67 -12.08 -11.93
N GLY A 148 21.35 -10.79 -12.02
CA GLY A 148 21.41 -9.86 -10.88
C GLY A 148 20.30 -10.11 -9.86
N THR A 149 20.46 -9.51 -8.67
CA THR A 149 19.41 -9.43 -7.65
C THR A 149 18.99 -7.98 -7.46
N GLY A 150 17.71 -7.75 -7.22
CA GLY A 150 17.21 -6.43 -6.90
C GLY A 150 15.94 -6.50 -6.07
N TRP A 151 15.48 -5.34 -5.59
CA TRP A 151 14.30 -5.26 -4.74
C TRP A 151 13.59 -3.91 -4.81
N ARG A 152 12.34 -3.90 -4.37
CA ARG A 152 11.50 -2.72 -4.16
C ARG A 152 10.85 -2.78 -2.78
N ASP A 153 11.05 -1.72 -1.99
CA ASP A 153 10.47 -1.57 -0.67
C ASP A 153 9.39 -0.49 -0.68
N THR A 154 8.23 -0.82 -0.14
CA THR A 154 7.13 0.13 0.05
C THR A 154 6.53 0.02 1.43
N LEU A 155 6.04 1.17 1.90
CA LEU A 155 5.16 1.27 3.05
C LEU A 155 3.76 1.63 2.53
N VAL A 156 2.82 0.73 2.70
CA VAL A 156 1.40 0.96 2.38
C VAL A 156 0.65 1.25 3.67
N ILE A 157 -0.03 2.38 3.74
CA ILE A 157 -0.86 2.78 4.87
C ILE A 157 -2.27 3.04 4.36
N THR A 158 -3.25 2.42 4.99
CA THR A 158 -4.66 2.59 4.64
C THR A 158 -5.41 3.27 5.77
N CYS A 159 -6.33 4.17 5.44
CA CYS A 159 -7.26 4.78 6.39
C CYS A 159 -8.68 4.40 5.99
N ARG A 160 -9.45 3.89 6.95
CA ARG A 160 -10.86 3.53 6.77
C ARG A 160 -11.74 4.16 7.85
N ALA A 161 -12.89 4.68 7.46
CA ALA A 161 -13.91 5.17 8.38
C ALA A 161 -14.70 4.00 8.96
N GLN A 162 -15.36 4.24 10.10
CA GLN A 162 -16.35 3.32 10.70
C GLN A 162 -15.86 1.95 11.19
N GLY A 163 -14.61 1.55 10.91
CA GLY A 163 -14.01 0.33 11.46
C GLY A 163 -12.83 -0.14 10.62
N PHE A 164 -12.09 -1.14 11.09
CA PHE A 164 -11.20 -1.86 10.20
C PHE A 164 -12.00 -2.76 9.25
N GLN A 165 -11.39 -3.19 8.15
CA GLN A 165 -12.03 -4.11 7.23
C GLN A 165 -12.20 -5.49 7.90
N GLY A 166 -13.39 -6.09 7.75
CA GLY A 166 -13.75 -7.38 8.36
C GLY A 166 -14.21 -7.33 9.82
N ASP A 167 -14.28 -6.14 10.43
CA ASP A 167 -14.99 -5.90 11.70
C ASP A 167 -16.50 -5.73 11.49
#